data_AF-A0A4Q5KGZ2-F1
#
_entry.id   AF-A0A4Q5KGZ2-F1
#
_cell.length_a   1.000
_cell.length_b   1.000
_cell.length_c   1.000
_cell.angle_alpha   90.00
_cell.angle_beta   90.00
_cell.angle_gamma   90.00
#
_symmetry.space_group_name_H-M   'P 1'
#
loop_
_entity.id
_entity.type
_entity.pdbx_description
1 polymer ?
#
loop_
_entity_poly.entity_id
_entity_poly.type
_entity_poly.pdbx_seq_one_letter_code
_entity_poly.pdbx_strand_id
1 'polypeptide(L)'
;SHLLAPFPQEMIDAAFFDRFHAYIPGWEIPKMRPEFFTNRFGLITDYLAEYMREMRKHAFADAIDKFFKLGNNLNQRDVIGVRRTTSGLLKLLVPHGEYTKEDVRVCLTYALEVRRRVKEQLKKIGGMEFFDVNFSYIDNDSLEEFFVNVPEQGGSQIIAPGTPNPGVIHFVSPGKAGKLGVFRIETQKTAGNGKLSTSGLGSDTEAKEQVKVGFEYFKGNLSRIAANNQFSDHEFHLHFVDLQMSG
;
A
#
# COMPACT_ATOMS: atom_id res chain seq x y z
N SER A 1 -5.15 -17.04 12.20
CA SER A 1 -3.99 -17.73 11.62
C SER A 1 -3.01 -16.71 11.03
N HIS A 2 -1.72 -16.83 11.30
CA HIS A 2 -0.65 -15.98 10.77
C HIS A 2 0.34 -16.80 9.94
N LEU A 3 1.04 -16.17 8.99
CA LEU A 3 1.92 -16.86 8.03
C LEU A 3 3.15 -17.51 8.69
N LEU A 4 3.48 -17.08 9.91
CA LEU A 4 4.59 -17.62 10.71
C LEU A 4 4.20 -18.79 11.62
N ALA A 5 2.95 -19.28 11.53
CA ALA A 5 2.46 -20.40 12.35
C ALA A 5 3.21 -21.73 12.16
N PRO A 6 3.87 -22.01 11.00
CA PRO A 6 4.68 -23.23 10.86
C PRO A 6 5.96 -23.27 11.70
N PHE A 7 6.38 -22.18 12.33
CA PHE A 7 7.54 -22.19 13.24
C PHE A 7 7.23 -22.95 14.53
N PRO A 8 8.24 -23.59 15.17
CA PRO A 8 8.09 -24.17 16.50
C PRO A 8 7.53 -23.14 17.48
N GLN A 9 6.67 -23.58 18.39
CA GLN A 9 5.92 -22.66 19.26
C GLN A 9 6.84 -21.82 20.15
N GLU A 10 8.00 -22.34 20.52
CA GLU A 10 9.05 -21.63 21.27
C GLU A 10 9.70 -20.49 20.46
N MET A 11 9.61 -20.54 19.13
CA MET A 11 10.15 -19.53 18.21
C MET A 11 9.11 -18.50 17.76
N ILE A 12 7.83 -18.67 18.14
CA ILE A 12 6.77 -17.71 17.84
C ILE A 12 6.87 -16.54 18.83
N ASP A 13 7.86 -15.69 18.59
CA ASP A 13 8.14 -14.48 19.37
C ASP A 13 8.13 -13.25 18.45
N ALA A 14 7.31 -12.25 18.80
CA ALA A 14 7.22 -11.00 18.07
C ALA A 14 8.57 -10.26 18.04
N ALA A 15 9.35 -10.30 19.13
CA ALA A 15 10.64 -9.64 19.19
C ALA A 15 11.68 -10.30 18.27
N PHE A 16 11.62 -11.63 18.13
CA PHE A 16 12.42 -12.36 17.16
C PHE A 16 12.03 -12.02 15.71
N PHE A 17 10.74 -12.12 15.37
CA PHE A 17 10.26 -11.89 14.02
C PHE A 17 10.42 -10.44 13.53
N ASP A 18 10.41 -9.45 14.43
CA ASP A 18 10.66 -8.05 14.05
C ASP A 18 12.09 -7.81 13.52
N ARG A 19 13.03 -8.74 13.77
CA ARG A 19 14.38 -8.71 13.19
C ARG A 19 14.43 -9.24 11.76
N PHE A 20 13.36 -9.83 11.23
CA PHE A 20 13.33 -10.30 9.84
C PHE A 20 13.14 -9.14 8.87
N HIS A 21 14.15 -8.86 8.05
CA HIS A 21 14.04 -7.79 7.05
C HIS A 21 12.98 -8.09 5.98
N ALA A 22 12.83 -9.35 5.60
CA ALA A 22 11.93 -9.83 4.55
C ALA A 22 11.73 -11.34 4.71
N TYR A 23 10.63 -11.87 4.15
CA TYR A 23 10.54 -13.26 3.75
C TYR A 23 9.97 -13.33 2.33
N ILE A 24 10.47 -14.28 1.54
CA ILE A 24 9.98 -14.51 0.17
C ILE A 24 8.93 -15.61 0.27
N PRO A 25 7.67 -15.34 -0.08
CA PRO A 25 6.65 -16.37 -0.05
C PRO A 25 6.85 -17.38 -1.18
N GLY A 26 6.71 -18.67 -0.87
CA GLY A 26 6.88 -19.74 -1.87
C GLY A 26 5.88 -19.68 -3.03
N TRP A 27 4.72 -19.04 -2.86
CA TRP A 27 3.72 -18.89 -3.92
C TRP A 27 4.07 -17.84 -4.98
N GLU A 28 5.00 -16.93 -4.70
CA GLU A 28 5.54 -16.01 -5.71
C GLU A 28 6.57 -16.69 -6.62
N ILE A 29 7.21 -17.76 -6.13
CA ILE A 29 8.25 -18.45 -6.87
C ILE A 29 7.57 -19.32 -7.93
N PRO A 30 7.80 -19.06 -9.24
CA PRO A 30 7.23 -19.88 -10.27
C PRO A 30 7.78 -21.31 -10.17
N LYS A 31 6.94 -22.30 -10.46
CA LYS A 31 7.40 -23.69 -10.52
C LYS A 31 8.48 -23.81 -11.58
N MET A 32 9.60 -24.45 -11.26
CA MET A 32 10.72 -24.64 -12.18
C MET A 32 10.24 -25.34 -13.46
N ARG A 33 10.50 -24.72 -14.60
CA ARG A 33 10.22 -25.25 -15.95
C ARG A 33 11.51 -25.28 -16.75
N PRO A 34 11.63 -26.16 -17.77
CA PRO A 34 12.77 -26.18 -18.69
C PRO A 34 13.12 -24.80 -19.28
N GLU A 35 12.11 -23.95 -19.48
CA GLU A 35 12.23 -22.57 -19.99
C GLU A 35 13.10 -21.65 -19.13
N PHE A 36 13.24 -21.93 -17.82
CA PHE A 36 14.08 -21.13 -16.92
C PHE A 36 15.55 -21.55 -16.93
N PHE A 37 15.89 -22.65 -17.61
CA PHE A 37 17.29 -23.08 -17.73
C PHE A 37 17.92 -22.41 -18.95
N THR A 38 19.15 -21.92 -18.73
CA THR A 38 19.97 -21.44 -19.85
C THR A 38 20.50 -22.63 -20.64
N ASN A 39 20.47 -22.53 -21.97
CA ASN A 39 21.18 -23.45 -22.86
C ASN A 39 22.66 -23.05 -23.07
N ARG A 40 23.15 -22.08 -22.28
CA ARG A 40 24.53 -21.60 -22.30
C ARG A 40 25.26 -21.99 -21.02
N PHE A 41 26.56 -21.70 -20.98
CA PHE A 41 27.36 -21.87 -19.77
C PHE A 41 26.78 -21.07 -18.60
N GLY A 42 26.59 -21.77 -17.48
CA GLY A 42 26.28 -21.17 -16.19
C GLY A 42 27.55 -20.84 -15.42
N LEU A 43 27.39 -20.10 -14.33
CA LEU A 43 28.47 -19.90 -13.36
C LEU A 43 28.64 -21.17 -12.52
N ILE A 44 29.89 -21.58 -12.32
CA ILE A 44 30.23 -22.61 -11.34
C ILE A 44 29.89 -22.09 -9.93
N THR A 45 29.39 -22.98 -9.07
CA THR A 45 28.88 -22.64 -7.74
C THR A 45 29.90 -21.86 -6.90
N ASP A 46 31.18 -22.24 -6.96
CA ASP A 46 32.25 -21.60 -6.19
C ASP A 46 32.48 -20.16 -6.63
N TYR A 47 32.40 -19.90 -7.94
CA TYR A 47 32.53 -18.55 -8.48
C TYR A 47 31.33 -17.69 -8.06
N LEU A 48 30.11 -18.23 -8.14
CA LEU A 48 28.91 -17.53 -7.69
C LEU A 48 28.97 -17.20 -6.19
N ALA A 49 29.47 -18.14 -5.37
CA ALA A 49 29.64 -17.95 -3.94
C ALA A 49 30.65 -16.84 -3.62
N GLU A 50 31.80 -16.82 -4.29
CA GLU A 50 32.81 -15.78 -4.10
C GLU A 50 32.30 -14.42 -4.61
N TYR A 51 31.57 -14.40 -5.72
CA TYR A 51 30.88 -13.20 -6.21
C TYR A 51 29.89 -12.64 -5.16
N MET A 52 29.03 -13.48 -4.59
CA MET A 52 28.08 -13.06 -3.53
C MET A 52 28.81 -12.56 -2.27
N ARG A 53 29.97 -13.13 -1.95
CA ARG A 53 30.83 -12.68 -0.85
C ARG A 53 31.43 -11.31 -1.13
N GLU A 54 31.91 -11.06 -2.34
CA GLU A 54 32.47 -9.76 -2.73
C GLU A 54 31.38 -8.68 -2.75
N MET A 55 30.24 -8.97 -3.37
CA MET A 55 29.09 -8.06 -3.43
C MET A 55 28.52 -7.69 -2.05
N ARG A 56 28.75 -8.50 -1.01
CA ARG A 56 28.37 -8.14 0.36
C ARG A 56 29.13 -6.93 0.89
N LYS A 57 30.34 -6.64 0.41
CA LYS A 57 31.16 -5.50 0.83
C LYS A 57 30.65 -4.17 0.26
N HIS A 58 29.95 -4.20 -0.88
CA HIS A 58 29.36 -3.01 -1.50
C HIS A 58 28.03 -2.65 -0.82
N ALA A 59 27.69 -1.36 -0.73
CA ALA A 59 26.41 -0.90 -0.19
C ALA A 59 25.67 -0.06 -1.23
N PHE A 60 24.40 -0.39 -1.48
CA PHE A 60 23.50 0.38 -2.36
C PHE A 60 22.28 0.87 -1.57
N ALA A 61 22.42 1.05 -0.26
CA ALA A 61 21.31 1.43 0.63
C ALA A 61 20.91 2.92 0.48
N ASP A 62 21.82 3.73 -0.02
CA ASP A 62 21.70 5.14 -0.38
C ASP A 62 21.03 5.35 -1.75
N ALA A 63 20.87 4.28 -2.55
CA ALA A 63 20.20 4.35 -3.86
C ALA A 63 18.77 4.88 -3.76
N ILE A 64 18.07 4.58 -2.66
CA ILE A 64 16.71 5.06 -2.40
C ILE A 64 16.71 6.59 -2.32
N ASP A 65 17.62 7.17 -1.53
CA ASP A 65 17.61 8.61 -1.22
C ASP A 65 17.85 9.50 -2.44
N LYS A 66 18.48 8.95 -3.49
CA LYS A 66 18.68 9.64 -4.76
C LYS A 66 17.35 9.96 -5.47
N PHE A 67 16.33 9.13 -5.31
CA PHE A 67 15.10 9.20 -6.09
C PHE A 67 13.81 9.26 -5.26
N PHE A 68 13.83 8.74 -4.04
CA PHE A 68 12.64 8.55 -3.21
C PHE A 68 12.92 8.87 -1.74
N LYS A 69 11.85 9.10 -0.97
CA LYS A 69 11.84 9.14 0.50
C LYS A 69 10.90 8.09 1.04
N LEU A 70 11.23 7.48 2.16
CA LEU A 70 10.34 6.54 2.84
C LEU A 70 9.25 7.31 3.62
N GLY A 71 8.04 6.74 3.67
CA GLY A 71 6.93 7.31 4.43
C GLY A 71 7.10 7.25 5.95
N ASN A 72 6.20 7.91 6.67
CA ASN A 72 6.34 8.16 8.11
C ASN A 72 5.96 6.96 9.00
N ASN A 73 5.33 5.93 8.46
CA ASN A 73 4.85 4.76 9.23
C ASN A 73 5.91 3.65 9.36
N LEU A 74 7.13 3.88 8.85
CA LEU A 74 8.25 2.97 9.00
C LEU A 74 9.06 3.31 10.27
N ASN A 75 9.18 2.34 11.17
CA ASN A 75 10.10 2.50 12.31
C ASN A 75 11.56 2.28 11.86
N GLN A 76 12.53 2.50 12.75
CA GLN A 76 13.95 2.37 12.39
C GLN A 76 14.32 0.95 11.90
N ARG A 77 13.71 -0.11 12.44
CA ARG A 77 13.96 -1.49 11.99
C ARG A 77 13.36 -1.73 10.61
N ASP A 78 12.18 -1.18 10.33
CA ASP A 78 11.54 -1.22 9.02
C ASP A 78 12.41 -0.52 7.98
N VAL A 79 12.89 0.68 8.29
CA VAL A 79 13.79 1.45 7.41
C VAL A 79 15.06 0.66 7.11
N ILE A 80 15.68 0.04 8.13
CA ILE A 80 16.87 -0.80 7.94
C ILE A 80 16.53 -2.01 7.05
N GLY A 81 15.42 -2.69 7.32
CA GLY A 81 14.96 -3.84 6.55
C GLY A 81 14.75 -3.50 5.08
N VAL A 82 13.98 -2.46 4.79
CA VAL A 82 13.69 -1.99 3.43
C VAL A 82 14.96 -1.58 2.70
N ARG A 83 15.84 -0.80 3.34
CA ARG A 83 17.11 -0.37 2.73
C ARG A 83 18.05 -1.54 2.43
N ARG A 84 18.18 -2.49 3.36
CA ARG A 84 19.04 -3.67 3.18
C ARG A 84 18.48 -4.61 2.10
N THR A 85 17.16 -4.81 2.06
CA THR A 85 16.50 -5.63 1.03
C THR A 85 16.63 -4.98 -0.34
N THR A 86 16.35 -3.67 -0.47
CA THR A 86 16.54 -2.92 -1.72
C THR A 86 17.98 -3.00 -2.20
N SER A 87 18.95 -2.78 -1.30
CA SER A 87 20.37 -2.93 -1.64
C SER A 87 20.72 -4.34 -2.08
N GLY A 88 20.15 -5.38 -1.46
CA GLY A 88 20.36 -6.77 -1.85
C GLY A 88 19.85 -7.06 -3.27
N LEU A 89 18.65 -6.58 -3.60
CA LEU A 89 18.05 -6.74 -4.92
C LEU A 89 18.84 -6.01 -6.01
N LEU A 90 19.27 -4.77 -5.75
CA LEU A 90 20.09 -4.01 -6.68
C LEU A 90 21.43 -4.70 -6.98
N LYS A 91 22.05 -5.38 -6.00
CA LYS A 91 23.27 -6.17 -6.24
C LYS A 91 23.05 -7.37 -7.15
N LEU A 92 21.82 -7.89 -7.22
CA LEU A 92 21.49 -9.03 -8.07
C LEU A 92 21.09 -8.58 -9.48
N LEU A 93 20.32 -7.49 -9.57
CA LEU A 93 19.74 -7.03 -10.84
C LEU A 93 20.63 -6.03 -11.58
N VAL A 94 21.30 -5.14 -10.85
CA VAL A 94 22.11 -4.04 -11.40
C VAL A 94 23.48 -4.01 -10.71
N PRO A 95 24.27 -5.09 -10.81
CA PRO A 95 25.50 -5.24 -10.01
C PRO A 95 26.61 -4.23 -10.32
N HIS A 96 26.57 -3.65 -11.52
CA HIS A 96 27.50 -2.61 -11.99
C HIS A 96 27.24 -1.24 -11.34
N GLY A 97 26.12 -1.06 -10.63
CA GLY A 97 25.83 0.14 -9.84
C GLY A 97 25.25 1.32 -10.62
N GLU A 98 25.06 1.20 -11.94
CA GLU A 98 24.39 2.21 -12.78
C GLU A 98 22.89 1.93 -12.86
N TYR A 99 22.20 2.07 -11.73
CA TYR A 99 20.75 1.89 -11.66
C TYR A 99 20.00 3.16 -12.06
N THR A 100 18.89 2.98 -12.78
CA THR A 100 17.94 4.04 -13.08
C THR A 100 16.95 4.23 -11.93
N LYS A 101 16.15 5.31 -11.99
CA LYS A 101 15.04 5.54 -11.07
C LYS A 101 14.05 4.36 -11.04
N GLU A 102 13.80 3.74 -12.20
CA GLU A 102 12.90 2.58 -12.31
C GLU A 102 13.45 1.36 -11.61
N ASP A 103 14.74 1.05 -11.82
CA ASP A 103 15.38 -0.10 -11.18
C ASP A 103 15.30 -0.01 -9.65
N VAL A 104 15.53 1.20 -9.11
CA VAL A 104 15.39 1.47 -7.67
C VAL A 104 13.93 1.35 -7.24
N ARG A 105 12.97 1.88 -8.02
CA ARG A 105 11.53 1.81 -7.67
C ARG A 105 11.03 0.38 -7.60
N VAL A 106 11.39 -0.47 -8.56
CA VAL A 106 11.00 -1.88 -8.58
C VAL A 106 11.55 -2.60 -7.34
N CYS A 107 12.84 -2.41 -7.03
CA CYS A 107 13.47 -3.00 -5.85
C CYS A 107 12.86 -2.48 -4.54
N LEU A 108 12.61 -1.17 -4.45
CA LEU A 108 12.03 -0.51 -3.29
C LEU A 108 10.60 -0.98 -3.03
N THR A 109 9.78 -1.04 -4.08
CA THR A 109 8.38 -1.46 -3.98
C THR A 109 8.29 -2.89 -3.45
N TYR A 110 9.08 -3.81 -4.01
CA TYR A 110 9.14 -5.18 -3.52
C TYR A 110 9.66 -5.25 -2.07
N ALA A 111 10.70 -4.49 -1.74
CA ALA A 111 11.25 -4.44 -0.37
C ALA A 111 10.23 -3.94 0.66
N LEU A 112 9.42 -2.94 0.32
CA LEU A 112 8.34 -2.44 1.16
C LEU A 112 7.24 -3.48 1.32
N GLU A 113 6.86 -4.18 0.24
CA GLU A 113 5.85 -5.24 0.27
C GLU A 113 6.25 -6.37 1.23
N VAL A 114 7.44 -6.94 1.06
CA VAL A 114 7.90 -8.06 1.90
C VAL A 114 8.12 -7.66 3.36
N ARG A 115 8.57 -6.43 3.64
CA ARG A 115 8.70 -5.95 5.02
C ARG A 115 7.32 -5.66 5.62
N ARG A 116 6.38 -5.10 4.85
CA ARG A 116 4.99 -4.93 5.30
C ARG A 116 4.37 -6.28 5.66
N ARG A 117 4.60 -7.34 4.87
CA ARG A 117 4.11 -8.69 5.20
C ARG A 117 4.57 -9.18 6.57
N VAL A 118 5.84 -8.95 6.93
CA VAL A 118 6.37 -9.27 8.27
C VAL A 118 5.60 -8.48 9.34
N LYS A 119 5.47 -7.15 9.15
CA LYS A 119 4.78 -6.28 10.11
C LYS A 119 3.30 -6.61 10.28
N GLU A 120 2.63 -7.01 9.22
CA GLU A 120 1.25 -7.50 9.26
C GLU A 120 1.11 -8.80 10.06
N GLN A 121 2.10 -9.70 10.02
CA GLN A 121 2.09 -10.88 10.89
C GLN A 121 2.35 -10.49 12.34
N LEU A 122 3.28 -9.57 12.60
CA LEU A 122 3.55 -9.05 13.94
C LEU A 122 2.31 -8.38 14.54
N LYS A 123 1.56 -7.61 13.75
CA LYS A 123 0.27 -7.03 14.16
C LYS A 123 -0.74 -8.09 14.59
N LYS A 124 -0.77 -9.25 13.92
CA LYS A 124 -1.64 -10.37 14.31
C LYS A 124 -1.19 -11.06 15.61
N ILE A 125 0.11 -11.03 15.93
CA ILE A 125 0.71 -11.73 17.08
C ILE A 125 0.78 -10.79 18.31
N GLY A 126 1.34 -9.60 18.16
CA GLY A 126 1.57 -8.59 19.19
C GLY A 126 0.53 -7.46 19.25
N GLY A 127 -0.51 -7.51 18.40
CA GLY A 127 -1.65 -6.60 18.47
C GLY A 127 -1.29 -5.13 18.23
N MET A 128 -1.71 -4.26 19.16
CA MET A 128 -1.64 -2.80 19.03
C MET A 128 -0.22 -2.23 19.01
N GLU A 129 0.81 -3.01 19.36
CA GLU A 129 2.21 -2.55 19.29
C GLU A 129 2.70 -2.36 17.84
N PHE A 130 2.07 -3.02 16.87
CA PHE A 130 2.51 -3.05 15.46
C PHE A 130 1.47 -2.47 14.49
N PHE A 131 0.73 -1.44 14.88
CA PHE A 131 -0.37 -0.88 14.08
C PHE A 131 0.07 -0.10 12.83
N ASP A 132 1.29 0.45 12.82
CA ASP A 132 1.85 1.25 11.73
C ASP A 132 2.24 0.40 10.52
N VAL A 133 1.26 -0.14 9.80
CA VAL A 133 1.48 -1.04 8.65
C VAL A 133 1.35 -0.36 7.28
N ASN A 134 0.97 0.92 7.25
CA ASN A 134 0.76 1.68 6.02
C ASN A 134 2.09 2.15 5.43
N PHE A 135 2.81 1.24 4.80
CA PHE A 135 4.10 1.55 4.18
C PHE A 135 3.91 2.31 2.88
N SER A 136 4.66 3.39 2.74
CA SER A 136 4.66 4.26 1.57
C SER A 136 6.06 4.74 1.22
N TYR A 137 6.20 5.28 0.02
CA TYR A 137 7.35 6.06 -0.40
C TYR A 137 6.89 7.28 -1.19
N ILE A 138 7.70 8.33 -1.18
CA ILE A 138 7.45 9.60 -1.86
C ILE A 138 8.46 9.74 -2.98
N ASP A 139 8.00 10.08 -4.18
CA ASP A 139 8.87 10.40 -5.31
C ASP A 139 9.45 11.81 -5.15
N ASN A 140 10.78 11.95 -5.24
CA ASN A 140 11.44 13.24 -5.02
C ASN A 140 11.14 14.28 -6.13
N ASP A 141 10.78 13.83 -7.33
CA ASP A 141 10.52 14.72 -8.47
C ASP A 141 9.05 15.16 -8.50
N SER A 142 8.10 14.23 -8.33
CA SER A 142 6.67 14.56 -8.37
C SER A 142 6.09 14.96 -7.01
N LEU A 143 6.80 14.66 -5.91
CA LEU A 143 6.33 14.81 -4.52
C LEU A 143 5.07 13.99 -4.21
N GLU A 144 4.71 13.04 -5.07
CA GLU A 144 3.58 12.15 -4.87
C GLU A 144 3.94 10.99 -3.92
N GLU A 145 3.02 10.65 -3.02
CA GLU A 145 3.16 9.54 -2.08
C GLU A 145 2.46 8.28 -2.60
N PHE A 146 3.20 7.19 -2.69
CA PHE A 146 2.75 5.89 -3.16
C PHE A 146 2.69 4.89 -2.01
N PHE A 147 1.50 4.36 -1.75
CA PHE A 147 1.28 3.33 -0.73
C PHE A 147 1.48 1.92 -1.31
N VAL A 148 2.26 1.09 -0.62
CA VAL A 148 2.57 -0.29 -1.05
C VAL A 148 1.72 -1.27 -0.26
N ASN A 149 0.73 -1.87 -0.93
CA ASN A 149 -0.17 -2.86 -0.35
C ASN A 149 0.34 -4.28 -0.51
N VAL A 150 -0.13 -5.18 0.35
CA VAL A 150 0.14 -6.61 0.26
C VAL A 150 -1.08 -7.33 -0.33
N PRO A 151 -0.92 -8.19 -1.36
CA PRO A 151 -2.06 -8.90 -1.97
C PRO A 151 -2.87 -9.73 -0.97
N GLU A 152 -2.22 -10.22 0.09
CA GLU A 152 -2.84 -11.02 1.14
C GLU A 152 -3.79 -10.22 2.05
N GLN A 153 -3.80 -8.89 1.94
CA GLN A 153 -4.82 -8.03 2.56
C GLN A 153 -6.12 -7.93 1.76
N GLY A 154 -6.24 -8.67 0.66
CA GLY A 154 -7.50 -8.92 -0.03
C GLY A 154 -8.52 -9.69 0.83
N GLY A 155 -9.22 -8.95 1.69
CA GLY A 155 -10.64 -9.16 2.02
C GLY A 155 -11.02 -10.30 2.97
N SER A 156 -10.83 -10.11 4.29
CA SER A 156 -11.79 -10.63 5.28
C SER A 156 -12.69 -9.55 5.87
N GLN A 157 -12.32 -8.27 5.69
CA GLN A 157 -13.09 -7.13 6.17
C GLN A 157 -13.56 -6.29 5.00
N ILE A 158 -14.82 -5.84 5.08
CA ILE A 158 -15.49 -5.04 4.05
C ILE A 158 -14.81 -3.66 3.92
N ILE A 159 -14.24 -3.15 5.02
CA ILE A 159 -13.47 -1.91 5.05
C ILE A 159 -12.00 -2.28 5.27
N ALA A 160 -11.12 -1.82 4.40
CA ALA A 160 -9.69 -2.03 4.55
C ALA A 160 -9.18 -1.37 5.83
N PRO A 161 -8.36 -2.05 6.65
CA PRO A 161 -7.77 -1.44 7.84
C PRO A 161 -6.77 -0.35 7.45
N GLY A 162 -6.84 0.82 8.10
CA GLY A 162 -5.96 1.96 7.85
C GLY A 162 -6.72 3.29 7.85
N THR A 163 -5.99 4.40 7.73
CA THR A 163 -6.61 5.72 7.53
C THR A 163 -6.99 5.83 6.05
N PRO A 164 -8.28 6.01 5.71
CA PRO A 164 -8.68 6.19 4.33
C PRO A 164 -8.10 7.48 3.75
N ASN A 165 -7.89 7.51 2.42
CA ASN A 165 -7.47 8.73 1.73
C ASN A 165 -8.45 9.88 2.03
N PRO A 166 -7.96 11.14 2.13
CA PRO A 166 -8.85 12.30 2.26
C PRO A 166 -9.96 12.28 1.20
N GLY A 167 -11.20 12.48 1.62
CA GLY A 167 -12.37 12.38 0.74
C GLY A 167 -12.99 10.99 0.62
N VAL A 168 -12.44 9.96 1.28
CA VAL A 168 -13.01 8.62 1.32
C VAL A 168 -13.68 8.35 2.68
N ILE A 169 -14.98 8.05 2.67
CA ILE A 169 -15.79 7.79 3.86
C ILE A 169 -16.54 6.47 3.69
N HIS A 170 -16.61 5.67 4.75
CA HIS A 170 -17.43 4.46 4.79
C HIS A 170 -18.64 4.70 5.71
N PHE A 171 -19.81 4.22 5.31
CA PHE A 171 -21.03 4.32 6.09
C PHE A 171 -21.88 3.06 5.92
N VAL A 172 -22.85 2.88 6.81
CA VAL A 172 -23.81 1.78 6.77
C VAL A 172 -25.19 2.35 6.48
N SER A 173 -25.88 1.77 5.51
CA SER A 173 -27.25 2.15 5.14
C SER A 173 -28.05 0.90 4.76
N PRO A 174 -29.38 0.89 4.92
CA PRO A 174 -30.21 -0.06 4.19
C PRO A 174 -30.11 0.23 2.69
N GLY A 175 -29.97 -0.82 1.88
CA GLY A 175 -30.20 -0.77 0.44
C GLY A 175 -31.71 -0.79 0.11
N LYS A 176 -32.05 -0.74 -1.18
CA LYS A 176 -33.42 -0.76 -1.70
C LYS A 176 -34.20 -2.01 -1.29
N ALA A 177 -33.51 -3.13 -1.07
CA ALA A 177 -34.10 -4.37 -0.58
C ALA A 177 -34.28 -4.41 0.96
N GLY A 178 -33.96 -3.31 1.67
CA GLY A 178 -34.03 -3.22 3.13
C GLY A 178 -32.90 -3.94 3.87
N LYS A 179 -31.96 -4.56 3.16
CA LYS A 179 -30.77 -5.19 3.73
C LYS A 179 -29.72 -4.14 4.07
N LEU A 180 -29.15 -4.21 5.28
CA LEU A 180 -28.03 -3.35 5.64
C LEU A 180 -26.79 -3.70 4.81
N GLY A 181 -26.19 -2.69 4.21
CA GLY A 181 -24.95 -2.77 3.45
C GLY A 181 -23.94 -1.72 3.90
N VAL A 182 -22.67 -2.00 3.67
CA VAL A 182 -21.58 -1.03 3.81
C VAL A 182 -21.35 -0.35 2.47
N PHE A 183 -21.36 0.97 2.49
CA PHE A 183 -21.14 1.81 1.33
C PHE A 183 -19.90 2.67 1.54
N ARG A 184 -19.19 2.96 0.43
CA ARG A 184 -18.06 3.89 0.40
C ARG A 184 -18.41 5.08 -0.48
N ILE A 185 -18.17 6.29 0.04
CA ILE A 185 -18.21 7.53 -0.74
C ILE A 185 -16.78 7.95 -1.01
N GLU A 186 -16.49 8.25 -2.27
CA GLU A 186 -15.25 8.86 -2.70
C GLU A 186 -15.55 10.26 -3.25
N THR A 187 -14.91 11.26 -2.66
CA THR A 187 -15.08 12.66 -3.04
C THR A 187 -13.87 13.12 -3.84
N GLN A 188 -14.12 13.64 -5.04
CA GLN A 188 -13.11 14.33 -5.83
C GLN A 188 -13.49 15.82 -5.93
N LYS A 189 -12.48 16.66 -5.73
CA LYS A 189 -12.58 18.12 -5.82
C LYS A 189 -11.67 18.59 -6.95
N THR A 190 -12.23 19.22 -7.97
CA THR A 190 -11.51 19.80 -9.11
C THR A 190 -11.82 21.29 -9.20
N ALA A 191 -10.98 22.07 -9.91
CA ALA A 191 -11.31 23.46 -10.21
C ALA A 191 -12.54 23.53 -11.12
N GLY A 192 -13.47 24.45 -10.85
CA GLY A 192 -14.64 24.67 -11.70
C GLY A 192 -15.71 25.50 -11.00
N ASN A 193 -17.00 25.18 -11.19
CA ASN A 193 -18.08 26.18 -11.08
C ASN A 193 -19.06 25.94 -9.91
N GLY A 194 -18.69 25.16 -8.89
CA GLY A 194 -19.61 24.80 -7.80
C GLY A 194 -20.59 23.68 -8.12
N LYS A 195 -20.40 22.98 -9.24
CA LYS A 195 -21.28 21.90 -9.68
C LYS A 195 -21.07 20.65 -8.82
N LEU A 196 -22.18 20.03 -8.42
CA LEU A 196 -22.18 18.68 -7.86
C LEU A 196 -22.50 17.66 -8.95
N SER A 197 -21.72 16.59 -8.99
CA SER A 197 -21.99 15.39 -9.79
C SER A 197 -21.96 14.16 -8.90
N THR A 198 -22.84 13.21 -9.15
CA THR A 198 -22.93 11.96 -8.39
C THR A 198 -22.91 10.76 -9.33
N SER A 199 -22.23 9.69 -8.91
CA SER A 199 -22.18 8.43 -9.65
C SER A 199 -22.27 7.25 -8.68
N GLY A 200 -22.61 6.06 -9.19
CA GLY A 200 -22.74 4.85 -8.37
C GLY A 200 -24.08 4.64 -7.65
N LEU A 201 -24.97 5.65 -7.65
CA LEU A 201 -26.33 5.54 -7.10
C LEU A 201 -27.38 4.97 -8.09
N GLY A 202 -26.95 4.57 -9.29
CA GLY A 202 -27.85 3.96 -10.29
C GLY A 202 -29.09 4.80 -10.61
N SER A 203 -30.27 4.16 -10.57
CA SER A 203 -31.59 4.77 -10.78
C SER A 203 -32.30 5.19 -9.48
N ASP A 204 -31.62 5.13 -8.33
CA ASP A 204 -32.19 5.53 -7.05
C ASP A 204 -32.33 7.06 -6.98
N THR A 205 -33.56 7.55 -7.06
CA THR A 205 -33.87 8.98 -7.07
C THR A 205 -33.95 9.55 -5.65
N GLU A 206 -34.37 8.76 -4.67
CA GLU A 206 -34.44 9.18 -3.27
C GLU A 206 -33.04 9.40 -2.71
N ALA A 207 -32.12 8.45 -2.94
CA ALA A 207 -30.72 8.59 -2.52
C ALA A 207 -30.05 9.81 -3.17
N LYS A 208 -30.29 10.04 -4.48
CA LYS A 208 -29.77 11.23 -5.17
C LYS A 208 -30.29 12.52 -4.57
N GLU A 209 -31.55 12.56 -4.15
CA GLU A 209 -32.15 13.75 -3.54
C GLU A 209 -31.55 14.01 -2.15
N GLN A 210 -31.35 12.97 -1.34
CA GLN A 210 -30.66 13.11 -0.04
C GLN A 210 -29.25 13.67 -0.19
N VAL A 211 -28.51 13.24 -1.21
CA VAL A 211 -27.16 13.77 -1.49
C VAL A 211 -27.21 15.25 -1.88
N LYS A 212 -28.19 15.68 -2.68
CA LYS A 212 -28.38 17.10 -3.00
C LYS A 212 -28.69 17.92 -1.75
N VAL A 213 -29.62 17.44 -0.90
CA VAL A 213 -29.98 18.12 0.35
C VAL A 213 -28.76 18.29 1.26
N GLY A 214 -27.95 17.23 1.42
CA GLY A 214 -26.71 17.29 2.17
C GLY A 214 -25.70 18.29 1.58
N PHE A 215 -25.60 18.35 0.25
CA PHE A 215 -24.71 19.29 -0.44
C PHE A 215 -25.18 20.75 -0.31
N GLU A 216 -26.49 21.01 -0.35
CA GLU A 216 -27.04 22.36 -0.10
C GLU A 216 -26.80 22.80 1.35
N TYR A 217 -26.94 21.89 2.32
CA TYR A 217 -26.56 22.16 3.71
C TYR A 217 -25.07 22.50 3.84
N PHE A 218 -24.21 21.75 3.15
CA PHE A 218 -22.77 22.03 3.10
C PHE A 218 -22.47 23.42 2.51
N LYS A 219 -23.09 23.78 1.37
CA LYS A 219 -22.94 25.12 0.78
C LYS A 219 -23.31 26.23 1.77
N GLY A 220 -24.45 26.11 2.44
CA GLY A 220 -24.93 27.12 3.40
C GLY A 220 -24.06 27.26 4.65
N ASN A 221 -23.26 26.25 4.98
CA ASN A 221 -22.44 26.21 6.20
C ASN A 221 -20.92 26.21 5.93
N LEU A 222 -20.48 26.31 4.67
CA LEU A 222 -19.06 26.20 4.30
C LEU A 222 -18.17 27.19 5.06
N SER A 223 -18.64 28.42 5.24
CA SER A 223 -17.91 29.48 5.95
C SER A 223 -17.62 29.17 7.42
N ARG A 224 -18.39 28.26 8.05
CA ARG A 224 -18.15 27.79 9.42
C ARG A 224 -17.04 26.74 9.50
N ILE A 225 -16.78 26.05 8.40
CA ILE A 225 -15.83 24.93 8.33
C ILE A 225 -14.49 25.40 7.75
N ALA A 226 -14.54 26.26 6.73
CA ALA A 226 -13.37 26.79 6.06
C ALA A 226 -13.57 28.27 5.69
N ALA A 227 -13.02 29.16 6.52
CA ALA A 227 -13.25 30.61 6.46
C ALA A 227 -12.90 31.27 5.11
N ASN A 228 -12.00 30.66 4.32
CA ASN A 228 -11.48 31.24 3.06
C ASN A 228 -11.81 30.42 1.80
N ASN A 229 -12.69 29.41 1.87
CA ASN A 229 -13.06 28.62 0.70
C ASN A 229 -14.40 29.08 0.12
N GLN A 230 -14.44 29.33 -1.19
CA GLN A 230 -15.69 29.49 -1.93
C GLN A 230 -16.03 28.16 -2.61
N PHE A 231 -17.28 27.70 -2.45
CA PHE A 231 -17.73 26.48 -3.12
C PHE A 231 -17.76 26.65 -4.65
N SER A 232 -17.98 27.89 -5.11
CA SER A 232 -18.08 28.25 -6.53
C SER A 232 -16.81 28.03 -7.32
N ASP A 233 -15.65 27.95 -6.66
CA ASP A 233 -14.34 27.80 -7.33
C ASP A 233 -14.03 26.33 -7.68
N HIS A 234 -14.88 25.41 -7.26
CA HIS A 234 -14.60 23.98 -7.32
C HIS A 234 -15.80 23.17 -7.77
N GLU A 235 -15.56 22.13 -8.56
CA GLU A 235 -16.55 21.08 -8.81
C GLU A 235 -16.33 19.91 -7.87
N PHE A 236 -17.44 19.28 -7.48
CA PHE A 236 -17.47 18.17 -6.56
C PHE A 236 -18.07 16.96 -7.27
N HIS A 237 -17.33 15.86 -7.27
CA HIS A 237 -17.83 14.57 -7.73
C HIS A 237 -17.86 13.59 -6.57
N LEU A 238 -19.04 13.06 -6.27
CA LEU A 238 -19.26 12.02 -5.26
C LEU A 238 -19.53 10.69 -5.95
N HIS A 239 -18.64 9.74 -5.77
CA HIS A 239 -18.81 8.38 -6.25
C HIS A 239 -19.20 7.44 -5.11
N PHE A 240 -20.31 6.73 -5.27
CA PHE A 240 -20.83 5.78 -4.28
C PHE A 240 -20.52 4.36 -4.72
N VAL A 241 -19.97 3.55 -3.81
CA VAL A 241 -19.65 2.15 -4.05
C VAL A 241 -20.36 1.30 -3.00
N ASP A 242 -21.21 0.37 -3.44
CA ASP A 242 -21.74 -0.70 -2.60
C ASP A 242 -20.69 -1.80 -2.47
N LEU A 243 -20.12 -1.97 -1.28
CA LEU A 243 -19.04 -2.93 -1.04
C LEU A 243 -19.55 -4.37 -0.86
N GLN A 244 -20.87 -4.57 -0.77
CA GLN A 244 -21.49 -5.86 -0.49
C GLN A 244 -22.57 -6.26 -1.50
N MET A 245 -22.81 -5.44 -2.53
CA MET A 245 -23.90 -5.63 -3.50
C MET A 245 -25.25 -5.84 -2.78
N SER A 246 -25.45 -5.09 -1.71
CA SER A 246 -26.68 -5.09 -0.90
C SER A 246 -27.91 -4.58 -1.65
N GLY A 247 -27.69 -3.87 -2.76
CA GLY A 247 -28.73 -3.46 -3.71
C GLY A 247 -29.24 -2.07 -3.41
#